data_AF-A0A2P5AX35-F1
#
_entry.id   AF-A0A2P5AX35-F1
#
_cell.length_a   1.000
_cell.length_b   1.000
_cell.length_c   1.000
_cell.angle_alpha   90.00
_cell.angle_beta   90.00
_cell.angle_gamma   90.00
#
_symmetry.space_group_name_H-M   'P 1'
#
loop_
_entity.id
_entity.type
_entity.pdbx_description
1 polymer ?
#
loop_
_entity_poly.entity_id
_entity_poly.type
_entity_poly.pdbx_seq_one_letter_code
_entity_poly.pdbx_strand_id
1 'polypeptide(L)'
;MGGQTLKIVERNRVSDFSVTMELGGARWLCKCVGAILLLKERINVIRKFRGSSYVLLVEVRENNRGTFLSIWKIQDGHFQQIIVPSGAGGNSWKNFHERFSMVMNRNKAPNTRQMSGDHQNNFTTNTQDNVVVNEALNIDQDYSNSKLIGR
;
A
#
# COMPACT_ATOMS: atom_id res chain seq x y z
N MET A 1 25.17 2.69 -0.89
CA MET A 1 24.15 3.67 -1.33
C MET A 1 22.89 3.45 -0.50
N GLY A 2 22.49 4.41 0.33
CA GLY A 2 21.31 4.29 1.19
C GLY A 2 20.05 4.73 0.46
N GLY A 3 19.24 3.79 -0.03
CA GLY A 3 17.93 4.09 -0.58
C GLY A 3 16.95 4.51 0.51
N GLN A 4 15.99 5.40 0.19
CA GLN A 4 14.90 5.74 1.11
C GLN A 4 14.06 4.49 1.39
N THR A 5 13.79 4.24 2.67
CA THR A 5 12.98 3.13 3.14
C THR A 5 11.81 3.63 3.97
N LEU A 6 10.77 2.82 4.07
CA LEU A 6 9.67 3.01 4.99
C LEU A 6 9.64 1.85 5.98
N LYS A 7 9.53 2.17 7.27
CA LYS A 7 9.33 1.21 8.35
C LYS A 7 7.92 1.34 8.89
N ILE A 8 7.21 0.23 8.97
CA ILE A 8 5.92 0.12 9.65
C ILE A 8 6.16 -0.66 10.94
N VAL A 9 5.64 -0.16 12.06
CA VAL A 9 5.80 -0.77 13.38
C VAL A 9 4.42 -1.08 13.95
N GLU A 10 4.18 -2.35 14.25
CA GLU A 10 3.10 -2.78 15.12
C GLU A 10 3.64 -2.81 16.55
N ARG A 11 3.00 -2.08 17.46
CA ARG A 11 3.30 -2.15 18.89
C ARG A 11 2.19 -2.88 19.60
N ASN A 12 2.53 -3.94 20.34
CA ASN A 12 1.60 -4.59 21.24
C ASN A 12 2.13 -4.54 22.68
N ARG A 13 1.38 -5.11 23.64
CA ARG A 13 1.73 -5.04 25.06
C ARG A 13 3.04 -5.76 25.42
N VAL A 14 3.49 -6.69 24.57
CA VAL A 14 4.57 -7.63 24.86
C VAL A 14 5.80 -7.36 24.00
N SER A 15 5.62 -6.95 22.75
CA SER A 15 6.71 -6.73 21.81
C SER A 15 6.32 -5.75 20.69
N ASP A 16 7.36 -5.14 20.12
CA ASP A 16 7.26 -4.40 18.87
C ASP A 16 7.61 -5.32 17.70
N PHE A 17 6.80 -5.25 16.65
CA PHE A 17 7.02 -5.94 15.38
C PHE A 17 7.18 -4.90 14.29
N SER A 18 8.04 -5.16 13.32
CA SER A 18 8.24 -4.19 12.25
C SER A 18 8.60 -4.81 10.92
N VAL A 19 8.17 -4.14 9.86
CA VAL A 19 8.56 -4.42 8.49
C VAL A 19 9.16 -3.15 7.91
N THR A 20 10.39 -3.27 7.41
CA THR A 20 11.08 -2.20 6.67
C THR A 20 11.21 -2.59 5.21
N MET A 21 10.81 -1.69 4.31
CA MET A 21 10.73 -1.94 2.87
C MET A 21 11.20 -0.72 2.07
N GLU A 22 11.61 -0.95 0.82
CA GLU A 22 11.91 0.14 -0.10
C GLU A 22 10.63 0.89 -0.51
N LEU A 23 10.77 2.12 -0.99
CA LEU A 23 9.61 2.93 -1.41
C LEU A 23 8.76 2.26 -2.48
N GLY A 24 9.35 1.43 -3.35
CA GLY A 24 8.60 0.62 -4.32
C GLY A 24 7.62 -0.33 -3.65
N GLY A 25 8.10 -1.11 -2.66
CA GLY A 25 7.26 -1.98 -1.85
C GLY A 25 6.23 -1.22 -1.04
N ALA A 26 6.58 -0.05 -0.49
CA ALA A 26 5.64 0.79 0.26
C ALA A 26 4.49 1.32 -0.61
N ARG A 27 4.80 1.78 -1.85
CA ARG A 27 3.78 2.20 -2.82
C ARG A 27 2.86 1.06 -3.22
N TRP A 28 3.43 -0.12 -3.48
CA TRP A 28 2.66 -1.31 -3.79
C TRP A 28 1.74 -1.69 -2.63
N LEU A 29 2.25 -1.70 -1.39
CA LEU A 29 1.48 -2.06 -0.21
C LEU A 29 0.32 -1.08 0.01
N CYS A 30 0.57 0.23 -0.14
CA CYS A 30 -0.47 1.25 -0.04
C CYS A 30 -1.61 0.99 -1.05
N LYS A 31 -1.28 0.77 -2.33
CA LYS A 31 -2.26 0.41 -3.38
C LYS A 31 -2.99 -0.89 -3.05
N CYS A 32 -2.27 -1.90 -2.56
CA CYS A 32 -2.83 -3.20 -2.19
C CYS A 32 -3.89 -3.05 -1.10
N VAL A 33 -3.61 -2.30 -0.04
CA VAL A 33 -4.59 -2.06 1.03
C VAL A 33 -5.80 -1.27 0.51
N GLY A 34 -5.57 -0.26 -0.34
CA GLY A 34 -6.66 0.47 -1.01
C GLY A 34 -7.56 -0.46 -1.82
N ALA A 35 -6.98 -1.38 -2.60
CA ALA A 35 -7.73 -2.37 -3.36
C ALA A 35 -8.53 -3.32 -2.46
N ILE A 36 -7.95 -3.79 -1.34
CA ILE A 36 -8.64 -4.66 -0.38
C ILE A 36 -9.86 -3.97 0.25
N LEU A 37 -9.78 -2.66 0.51
CA LEU A 37 -10.90 -1.90 1.07
C LEU A 37 -12.12 -1.86 0.14
N LEU A 38 -11.90 -1.93 -1.18
CA LEU A 38 -12.95 -1.90 -2.20
C LEU A 38 -13.61 -3.27 -2.46
N LEU A 39 -13.04 -4.36 -1.95
CA LEU A 39 -13.59 -5.70 -2.15
C LEU A 39 -14.87 -5.87 -1.32
N LYS A 40 -15.96 -6.28 -1.99
CA LYS A 40 -17.23 -6.67 -1.36
C LYS A 40 -17.06 -7.93 -0.50
N GLU A 41 -16.26 -8.89 -0.99
CA GLU A 41 -15.90 -10.12 -0.28
C GLU A 41 -14.38 -10.15 -0.08
N ARG A 42 -13.96 -10.36 1.16
CA ARG A 42 -12.54 -10.21 1.58
C ARG A 42 -11.88 -11.55 1.91
N ILE A 43 -12.57 -12.65 1.64
CA ILE A 43 -12.13 -14.01 1.99
C ILE A 43 -10.98 -14.42 1.06
N ASN A 44 -9.94 -15.04 1.61
CA ASN A 44 -8.80 -15.63 0.88
C ASN A 44 -8.00 -14.66 -0.03
N VAL A 45 -8.03 -13.35 0.25
CA VAL A 45 -7.24 -12.39 -0.51
C VAL A 45 -5.77 -12.52 -0.13
N ILE A 46 -4.94 -12.99 -1.07
CA ILE A 46 -3.48 -13.04 -0.95
C ILE A 46 -2.88 -12.23 -2.09
N ARG A 47 -2.00 -11.28 -1.76
CA ARG A 47 -1.22 -10.52 -2.76
C ARG A 47 0.26 -10.54 -2.41
N LYS A 48 1.10 -10.65 -3.44
CA LYS A 48 2.56 -10.74 -3.33
C LYS A 48 3.24 -9.63 -4.12
N PHE A 49 4.37 -9.15 -3.61
CA PHE A 49 5.28 -8.25 -4.30
C PHE A 49 6.71 -8.70 -4.13
N ARG A 50 7.50 -8.65 -5.20
CA ARG A 50 8.93 -8.91 -5.16
C ARG A 50 9.67 -7.57 -5.17
N GLY A 51 10.33 -7.27 -4.05
CA GLY A 51 11.29 -6.18 -3.97
C GLY A 51 12.66 -6.60 -4.46
N SER A 52 13.64 -5.73 -4.28
CA SER A 52 15.03 -5.94 -4.67
C SER A 52 15.65 -7.24 -4.10
N SER A 53 15.52 -7.46 -2.79
CA SER A 53 16.07 -8.64 -2.09
C SER A 53 15.05 -9.38 -1.21
N TYR A 54 13.77 -9.01 -1.29
CA TYR A 54 12.73 -9.52 -0.39
C TYR A 54 11.41 -9.77 -1.13
N VAL A 55 10.52 -10.48 -0.45
CA VAL A 55 9.12 -10.65 -0.85
C VAL A 55 8.23 -10.04 0.21
N LEU A 56 7.25 -9.22 -0.21
CA LEU A 56 6.12 -8.84 0.63
C LEU A 56 4.93 -9.73 0.31
N LEU A 57 4.21 -10.15 1.36
CA LEU A 57 2.95 -10.86 1.26
C LEU A 57 1.91 -10.10 2.08
N VAL A 58 0.73 -9.90 1.51
CA VAL A 58 -0.43 -9.33 2.20
C VAL A 58 -1.56 -10.34 2.12
N GLU A 59 -2.09 -10.70 3.26
CA GLU A 59 -3.19 -11.66 3.37
C GLU A 59 -4.29 -11.08 4.27
N VAL A 60 -5.54 -11.22 3.86
CA VAL A 60 -6.68 -11.03 4.77
C VAL A 60 -6.95 -12.36 5.47
N ARG A 61 -6.88 -12.35 6.81
CA ARG A 61 -7.10 -13.51 7.67
C ARG A 61 -8.23 -13.27 8.63
N GLU A 62 -8.82 -14.35 9.13
CA GLU A 62 -9.83 -14.35 10.16
C GLU A 62 -9.47 -15.37 11.25
N ASN A 63 -9.76 -15.03 12.49
CA ASN A 63 -9.68 -15.94 13.63
C ASN A 63 -10.81 -15.63 14.63
N ASN A 64 -10.83 -16.32 15.77
CA ASN A 64 -11.85 -16.14 16.82
C ASN A 64 -11.90 -14.72 17.43
N ARG A 65 -10.96 -13.84 17.09
CA ARG A 65 -10.91 -12.42 17.53
C ARG A 65 -11.29 -11.45 16.41
N GLY A 66 -11.64 -11.95 15.23
CA GLY A 66 -12.08 -11.18 14.06
C GLY A 66 -11.10 -11.21 12.90
N THR A 67 -11.37 -10.35 11.92
CA THR A 67 -10.60 -10.23 10.67
C THR A 67 -9.41 -9.27 10.82
N PHE A 68 -8.30 -9.58 10.16
CA PHE A 68 -7.09 -8.75 10.19
C PHE A 68 -6.32 -8.85 8.86
N LEU A 69 -5.55 -7.80 8.56
CA LEU A 69 -4.53 -7.84 7.52
C LEU A 69 -3.24 -8.38 8.13
N SER A 70 -2.66 -9.38 7.51
CA SER A 70 -1.34 -9.90 7.81
C SER A 70 -0.36 -9.45 6.72
N ILE A 71 0.68 -8.73 7.11
CA ILE A 71 1.71 -8.24 6.20
C ILE A 71 3.02 -8.90 6.58
N TRP A 72 3.55 -9.72 5.67
CA TRP A 72 4.83 -10.40 5.83
C TRP A 72 5.89 -9.77 4.96
N LYS A 73 7.11 -9.74 5.47
CA LYS A 73 8.32 -9.59 4.69
C LYS A 73 9.19 -10.84 4.87
N ILE A 74 9.59 -11.42 3.74
CA ILE A 74 10.46 -12.57 3.67
C ILE A 74 11.75 -12.12 3.00
N GLN A 75 12.86 -12.22 3.72
CA GLN A 75 14.18 -11.82 3.23
C GLN A 75 15.24 -12.75 3.81
N ASP A 76 16.07 -13.34 2.97
CA ASP A 76 17.21 -14.17 3.39
C ASP A 76 16.81 -15.29 4.39
N GLY A 77 15.64 -15.89 4.20
CA GLY A 77 15.09 -16.93 5.10
C GLY A 77 14.48 -16.39 6.40
N HIS A 78 14.55 -15.08 6.66
CA HIS A 78 13.93 -14.45 7.81
C HIS A 78 12.52 -13.94 7.49
N PHE A 79 11.61 -14.17 8.44
CA PHE A 79 10.21 -13.77 8.35
C PHE A 79 9.92 -12.66 9.36
N GLN A 80 9.43 -11.53 8.85
CA GLN A 80 8.92 -10.43 9.66
C GLN A 80 7.44 -10.28 9.38
N GLN A 81 6.62 -10.12 10.42
CA GLN A 81 5.17 -9.98 10.29
C GLN A 81 4.70 -8.76 11.06
N ILE A 82 3.72 -8.05 10.50
CA ILE A 82 2.86 -7.14 11.25
C ILE A 82 1.39 -7.44 10.95
N ILE A 83 0.54 -7.10 11.90
CA ILE A 83 -0.90 -7.30 11.86
C ILE A 83 -1.60 -5.95 11.96
N VAL A 84 -2.58 -5.73 11.08
CA VAL A 84 -3.51 -4.59 11.17
C VAL A 84 -4.91 -5.15 11.40
N PRO A 85 -5.46 -5.08 12.62
CA PRO A 85 -6.82 -5.50 12.92
C PRO A 85 -7.84 -4.70 12.10
N SER A 86 -8.96 -5.31 11.70
CA SER A 86 -10.06 -4.59 11.04
C SER A 86 -10.67 -3.51 11.93
N GLY A 87 -10.65 -3.74 13.25
CA GLY A 87 -11.25 -2.87 14.26
C GLY A 87 -12.77 -2.89 14.22
N ALA A 88 -13.39 -2.22 15.19
CA ALA A 88 -14.85 -2.07 15.23
C ALA A 88 -15.35 -1.39 13.94
N GLY A 89 -16.29 -2.02 13.25
CA GLY A 89 -16.85 -1.53 11.99
C GLY A 89 -15.88 -1.56 10.79
N GLY A 90 -14.72 -2.23 10.87
CA GLY A 90 -13.78 -2.36 9.76
C GLY A 90 -12.99 -1.08 9.43
N ASN A 91 -13.13 -0.03 10.25
CA ASN A 91 -12.55 1.29 9.97
C ASN A 91 -11.03 1.38 10.18
N SER A 92 -10.41 0.45 10.91
CA SER A 92 -8.97 0.52 11.18
C SER A 92 -8.14 0.37 9.91
N TRP A 93 -8.58 -0.45 8.95
CA TRP A 93 -7.88 -0.58 7.66
C TRP A 93 -7.99 0.70 6.82
N LYS A 94 -9.14 1.38 6.87
CA LYS A 94 -9.34 2.68 6.21
C LYS A 94 -8.41 3.73 6.82
N ASN A 95 -8.40 3.85 8.15
CA ASN A 95 -7.53 4.77 8.87
C ASN A 95 -6.04 4.48 8.62
N PHE A 96 -5.68 3.20 8.57
CA PHE A 96 -4.32 2.77 8.23
C PHE A 96 -3.95 3.19 6.80
N HIS A 97 -4.81 2.91 5.81
CA HIS A 97 -4.60 3.29 4.42
C HIS A 97 -4.47 4.81 4.24
N GLU A 98 -5.32 5.60 4.89
CA GLU A 98 -5.29 7.07 4.83
C GLU A 98 -3.98 7.62 5.39
N ARG A 99 -3.58 7.20 6.59
CA ARG A 99 -2.31 7.63 7.22
C ARG A 99 -1.10 7.19 6.38
N PHE A 100 -1.14 5.98 5.86
CA PHE A 100 -0.08 5.47 5.00
C PHE A 100 0.01 6.29 3.70
N SER A 101 -1.12 6.56 3.05
CA SER A 101 -1.18 7.41 1.85
C SER A 101 -0.61 8.81 2.09
N MET A 102 -0.90 9.42 3.24
CA MET A 102 -0.34 10.72 3.62
C MET A 102 1.19 10.68 3.70
N VAL A 103 1.77 9.66 4.33
CA VAL A 103 3.24 9.49 4.39
C VAL A 103 3.82 9.31 2.99
N MET A 104 3.16 8.52 2.14
CA MET A 104 3.62 8.29 0.78
C MET A 104 3.54 9.52 -0.13
N ASN A 105 2.57 10.42 0.12
CA ASN A 105 2.39 11.63 -0.67
C ASN A 105 3.27 12.81 -0.19
N ARG A 106 3.65 12.86 1.09
CA ARG A 106 4.61 13.87 1.59
C ARG A 106 5.97 13.80 0.89
N ASN A 107 6.39 12.60 0.49
CA ASN A 107 7.63 12.38 -0.24
C ASN A 107 7.55 12.78 -1.73
N LYS A 108 6.42 13.33 -2.20
CA LYS A 108 6.27 13.85 -3.58
C LYS A 108 6.40 15.36 -3.68
N ALA A 109 6.43 16.10 -2.56
CA ALA A 109 6.63 17.54 -2.62
C ALA A 109 8.08 17.84 -3.04
N PRO A 110 8.33 18.51 -4.18
CA PRO A 110 9.63 19.12 -4.39
C PRO A 110 9.83 20.17 -3.29
N ASN A 111 11.07 20.30 -2.81
CA ASN A 111 11.50 21.40 -1.94
C ASN A 111 11.35 22.74 -2.70
N THR A 112 10.14 23.25 -2.82
CA THR A 112 9.94 24.66 -3.14
C THR A 112 10.24 25.41 -1.86
N ARG A 113 11.52 25.76 -1.66
CA ARG A 113 11.89 26.85 -0.78
C ARG A 113 11.05 28.05 -1.23
N GLN A 114 10.10 28.46 -0.41
CA GLN A 114 9.47 29.75 -0.56
C GLN A 114 10.58 30.80 -0.41
N MET A 115 11.14 31.24 -1.53
CA MET A 115 11.73 32.56 -1.60
C MET A 115 10.55 33.51 -1.64
N SER A 116 10.25 34.09 -0.48
CA SER A 116 9.46 35.32 -0.40
C SER A 116 10.13 36.36 -1.30
N GLY A 117 9.49 36.62 -2.43
CA GLY A 117 9.79 37.74 -3.31
C GLY A 117 8.44 38.23 -3.81
N ASP A 118 7.93 39.27 -3.15
CA ASP A 118 6.82 40.07 -3.63
C ASP A 118 7.01 40.40 -5.10
N HIS A 119 5.99 40.20 -5.94
CA HIS A 119 5.66 41.05 -7.09
C HIS A 119 4.25 40.66 -7.59
N GLN A 120 3.30 41.57 -7.38
CA GLN A 120 2.00 41.57 -8.05
C GLN A 120 2.19 41.83 -9.55
N ASN A 121 1.46 41.10 -10.41
CA ASN A 121 0.49 41.70 -11.34
C ASN A 121 -0.23 40.66 -12.23
N ASN A 122 -1.47 41.04 -12.55
CA ASN A 122 -2.56 40.34 -13.21
C ASN A 122 -2.28 39.96 -14.67
N PHE A 123 -2.92 38.88 -15.18
CA PHE A 123 -3.68 38.89 -16.45
C PHE A 123 -4.56 37.63 -16.61
N THR A 124 -5.75 37.86 -17.15
CA THR A 124 -6.91 36.97 -17.35
C THR A 124 -6.76 36.04 -18.56
N THR A 125 -7.29 34.81 -18.52
CA THR A 125 -8.25 34.24 -19.51
C THR A 125 -8.72 32.81 -19.16
N ASN A 126 -10.03 32.60 -19.32
CA ASN A 126 -10.73 31.30 -19.37
C ASN A 126 -10.20 30.40 -20.49
N THR A 127 -10.17 29.08 -20.29
CA THR A 127 -10.68 28.08 -21.26
C THR A 127 -11.05 26.79 -20.52
N GLN A 128 -12.27 26.32 -20.72
CA GLN A 128 -12.74 24.98 -20.35
C GLN A 128 -11.98 23.94 -21.16
N ASP A 129 -11.54 22.85 -20.53
CA ASP A 129 -11.43 21.57 -21.24
C ASP A 129 -11.76 20.42 -20.27
N ASN A 130 -12.90 19.80 -20.55
CA ASN A 130 -13.30 18.49 -20.06
C ASN A 130 -12.38 17.46 -20.72
N VAL A 131 -11.68 16.64 -19.95
CA VAL A 131 -11.18 15.36 -20.45
C VAL A 131 -11.58 14.23 -19.49
N VAL A 132 -12.43 13.39 -20.07
CA VAL A 132 -12.96 12.09 -19.68
C VAL A 132 -11.96 11.23 -18.87
N VAL A 133 -12.39 10.78 -17.70
CA VAL A 133 -11.74 9.69 -16.97
C VAL A 133 -12.24 8.37 -17.54
N ASN A 134 -11.52 7.81 -18.51
CA ASN A 134 -11.67 6.42 -18.93
C ASN A 134 -10.31 5.90 -19.37
N GLU A 135 -9.63 5.19 -18.49
CA GLU A 135 -8.67 4.17 -18.92
C GLU A 135 -8.63 3.03 -17.92
N ALA A 136 -9.42 2.02 -18.29
CA ALA A 136 -9.27 0.59 -18.11
C ALA A 136 -8.40 0.07 -16.96
N LEU A 137 -9.08 -0.71 -16.11
CA LEU A 137 -8.52 -1.81 -15.33
C LEU A 137 -7.76 -2.78 -16.26
N ASN A 138 -6.46 -2.58 -16.43
CA ASN A 138 -5.59 -3.60 -17.02
C ASN A 138 -5.26 -4.66 -15.95
N ILE A 139 -6.20 -5.58 -15.76
CA ILE A 139 -5.95 -6.85 -15.07
C ILE A 139 -5.39 -7.77 -16.15
N ASP A 140 -4.07 -7.77 -16.31
CA ASP A 140 -3.43 -8.78 -17.14
C ASP A 140 -3.52 -10.15 -16.46
N GLN A 141 -4.05 -11.05 -17.28
CA GLN A 141 -4.20 -12.47 -17.13
C GLN A 141 -2.84 -13.13 -16.89
N ASP A 142 -2.69 -13.87 -15.79
CA ASP A 142 -1.65 -14.91 -15.72
C ASP A 142 -1.95 -16.02 -14.68
N TYR A 143 -3.22 -16.43 -14.61
CA TYR A 143 -3.63 -17.65 -13.87
C TYR A 143 -4.55 -18.53 -14.71
N SER A 144 -4.06 -18.93 -15.87
CA SER A 144 -4.56 -20.11 -16.59
C SER A 144 -3.40 -20.72 -17.37
N ASN A 145 -2.56 -21.51 -16.70
CA ASN A 145 -1.91 -22.70 -17.24
C ASN A 145 -0.84 -23.25 -16.27
N SER A 146 -1.24 -24.11 -15.35
CA SER A 146 -0.37 -25.21 -14.93
C SER A 146 -1.19 -26.47 -14.63
N LYS A 147 -1.31 -27.27 -15.70
CA LYS A 147 -1.27 -28.75 -15.73
C LYS A 147 -2.14 -29.51 -14.72
N LEU A 148 -3.34 -29.87 -15.21
CA LEU A 148 -3.83 -31.25 -15.10
C LEU A 148 -2.96 -32.15 -15.99
N ILE A 149 -2.01 -32.85 -15.39
CA ILE A 149 -1.41 -34.11 -15.86
C ILE A 149 -1.28 -34.92 -14.57
N GLY A 150 -2.08 -35.93 -14.28
CA GLY A 150 -2.27 -37.12 -15.10
C GLY A 150 -1.27 -38.18 -14.64
N ARG A 151 -1.56 -38.84 -13.51
CA ARG A 151 -1.34 -40.25 -13.18
C ARG A 151 -1.81 -40.54 -11.76
#